data_AF-A0A1L4FT68-F1
#
_entry.id   AF-A0A1L4FT68-F1
#
_cell.length_a   1.000
_cell.length_b   1.000
_cell.length_c   1.000
_cell.angle_alpha   90.00
_cell.angle_beta   90.00
_cell.angle_gamma   90.00
#
_symmetry.space_group_name_H-M   'P 1'
#
loop_
_entity.id
_entity.type
_entity.pdbx_description
1 polymer ?
#
loop_
_entity_poly.entity_id
_entity_poly.type
_entity_poly.pdbx_seq_one_letter_code
_entity_poly.pdbx_strand_id
1 'polypeptide(L)'
;MDKIVDLEKAKILAENIIEAQKEVSFLKSQLKELFKDTNVEVVEYLSNGGTLMYTEVQPKPKFDYQNYAGYLYNLVKRGETLSEQELDKLIAQFTIEREPKWSLKVKK
;
A
#
# COMPACT_ATOMS: atom_id res chain seq x y z
N MET A 1 38.61 -14.32 1.49
CA MET A 1 38.60 -13.72 2.83
C MET A 1 37.17 -13.43 3.17
N ASP A 2 36.60 -14.16 4.12
CA ASP A 2 35.24 -13.90 4.57
C ASP A 2 35.24 -12.62 5.41
N LYS A 3 34.36 -11.68 5.06
CA LYS A 3 34.18 -10.47 5.86
C LYS A 3 33.50 -10.85 7.17
N ILE A 4 34.23 -10.77 8.26
CA ILE A 4 33.67 -10.91 9.61
C ILE A 4 32.90 -9.62 9.92
N VAL A 5 31.62 -9.76 10.27
CA VAL A 5 30.75 -8.63 10.65
C VAL A 5 31.09 -8.18 12.06
N ASP A 6 31.29 -6.88 12.24
CA ASP A 6 31.41 -6.25 13.56
C ASP A 6 30.02 -6.15 14.20
N LEU A 7 29.71 -7.13 15.07
CA LEU A 7 28.38 -7.26 15.68
C LEU A 7 28.04 -6.10 16.62
N GLU A 8 29.04 -5.52 17.29
CA GLU A 8 28.81 -4.40 18.22
C GLU A 8 28.37 -3.15 17.45
N LYS A 9 29.08 -2.82 16.36
CA LYS A 9 28.66 -1.73 15.48
C LYS A 9 27.30 -2.00 14.84
N ALA A 10 27.02 -3.24 14.43
CA ALA A 10 25.72 -3.59 13.86
C ALA A 10 24.57 -3.39 14.85
N LYS A 11 24.77 -3.73 16.13
CA LYS A 11 23.79 -3.55 17.19
C LYS A 11 23.48 -2.08 17.45
N ILE A 12 24.52 -1.25 17.60
CA ILE A 12 24.37 0.21 17.79
C ILE A 12 23.60 0.83 16.61
N LEU A 13 23.93 0.42 15.38
CA LEU A 13 23.21 0.89 14.20
C LEU A 13 21.75 0.45 14.20
N ALA A 14 21.44 -0.78 14.60
CA ALA A 14 20.07 -1.27 14.69
C ALA A 14 19.25 -0.49 15.73
N GLU A 15 19.82 -0.19 16.89
CA GLU A 15 19.18 0.63 17.94
C GLU A 15 18.89 2.05 17.42
N ASN A 16 19.87 2.69 16.78
CA ASN A 16 19.69 4.02 16.18
C ASN A 16 18.61 4.03 15.08
N ILE A 17 18.53 2.96 14.27
CA ILE A 17 17.48 2.83 13.25
C ILE A 17 16.10 2.77 13.91
N ILE A 18 15.95 2.01 15.00
CA ILE A 18 14.68 1.89 15.72
C ILE A 18 14.24 3.25 16.26
N GLU A 19 15.15 4.01 16.88
CA GLU A 19 14.82 5.35 17.39
C GLU A 19 14.47 6.32 16.26
N ALA A 20 15.24 6.34 15.17
CA ALA A 20 14.92 7.16 14.00
C ALA A 20 13.57 6.81 13.38
N GLN A 21 13.19 5.52 13.36
CA GLN A 21 11.87 5.09 12.86
C GLN A 21 10.71 5.59 13.72
N LYS A 22 10.89 5.70 15.04
CA LYS A 22 9.90 6.30 15.95
C LYS A 22 9.70 7.76 15.62
N GLU A 23 10.78 8.53 15.49
CA GLU A 23 10.74 9.94 15.12
C GLU A 23 10.07 10.16 13.76
N VAL A 24 10.45 9.37 12.76
CA VAL A 24 9.82 9.41 11.42
C VAL A 24 8.32 9.11 11.50
N SER A 25 7.90 8.14 12.32
CA SER A 25 6.47 7.81 12.48
C SER A 25 5.70 8.93 13.17
N PHE A 26 6.31 9.57 14.16
CA PHE A 26 5.75 10.72 14.85
C PHE A 26 5.56 11.91 13.89
N LEU A 27 6.62 12.30 13.17
CA LEU A 27 6.57 13.38 12.17
C LEU A 27 5.55 13.10 11.07
N LYS A 28 5.46 11.86 10.58
CA LYS A 28 4.44 11.45 9.60
C LYS A 28 3.02 11.62 10.14
N SER A 29 2.80 11.36 11.43
CA SER A 29 1.49 11.51 12.06
C SER A 29 1.10 12.98 12.17
N GLN A 30 2.04 13.84 12.61
CA GLN A 30 1.84 15.29 12.63
C GLN A 30 1.55 15.84 11.22
N LEU A 31 2.32 15.41 10.22
CA LEU A 31 2.10 15.83 8.85
C LEU A 31 0.74 15.38 8.31
N LYS A 32 0.28 14.17 8.63
CA LYS A 32 -1.07 13.72 8.25
C LYS A 32 -2.17 14.57 8.88
N GLU A 33 -2.01 14.97 10.15
CA GLU A 33 -3.00 15.82 10.82
C GLU A 33 -3.12 17.20 10.15
N LEU A 34 -2.01 17.75 9.65
CA LEU A 34 -2.03 19.03 8.90
C LEU A 34 -2.81 18.95 7.59
N PHE A 35 -2.86 17.78 6.94
CA PHE A 35 -3.58 17.55 5.68
C PHE A 35 -4.95 16.88 5.90
N LYS A 36 -5.39 16.79 7.15
CA LYS A 36 -6.72 16.27 7.46
C LYS A 36 -7.77 17.20 6.87
N ASP A 37 -8.81 16.60 6.30
CA ASP A 37 -9.93 17.30 5.65
C ASP A 37 -9.52 18.25 4.49
N THR A 38 -8.29 18.14 4.01
CA THR A 38 -7.78 18.90 2.87
C THR A 38 -8.18 18.19 1.58
N ASN A 39 -8.81 18.91 0.65
CA ASN A 39 -9.26 18.39 -0.64
C ASN A 39 -8.58 19.09 -1.83
N VAL A 40 -7.36 19.57 -1.62
CA VAL A 40 -6.58 20.29 -2.63
C VAL A 40 -5.25 19.58 -2.81
N GLU A 41 -4.85 19.38 -4.06
CA GLU A 41 -3.55 18.80 -4.35
C GLU A 41 -2.41 19.76 -4.00
N VAL A 42 -1.35 19.23 -3.40
CA VAL A 42 -0.16 19.99 -3.01
C VAL A 42 1.08 19.29 -3.54
N VAL A 43 1.93 20.04 -4.22
CA VAL A 43 3.26 19.59 -4.62
C VAL A 43 4.25 20.69 -4.26
N GLU A 44 5.12 20.41 -3.28
CA GLU A 44 6.05 21.38 -2.73
C GLU A 44 7.48 20.83 -2.70
N TYR A 45 8.43 21.66 -3.11
CA TYR A 45 9.84 21.31 -3.10
C TYR A 45 10.47 21.66 -1.75
N LEU A 46 11.19 20.70 -1.17
CA LEU A 46 11.85 20.86 0.11
C LEU A 46 13.27 21.40 -0.07
N SER A 47 13.75 22.15 0.92
CA SER A 47 15.08 22.77 0.91
C SER A 47 16.24 21.78 0.77
N ASN A 48 16.04 20.51 1.12
CA ASN A 48 17.02 19.44 1.01
C ASN A 48 16.96 18.67 -0.33
N GLY A 49 16.22 19.20 -1.32
CA GLY A 49 16.00 18.57 -2.62
C GLY A 49 14.90 17.52 -2.65
N GLY A 50 14.20 17.28 -1.54
CA GLY A 50 13.03 16.41 -1.50
C GLY A 50 11.76 17.06 -2.07
N THR A 51 10.68 16.29 -2.13
CA THR A 51 9.36 16.76 -2.56
C THR A 51 8.28 16.24 -1.63
N LEU A 52 7.43 17.14 -1.14
CA LEU A 52 6.18 16.85 -0.46
C LEU A 52 5.07 16.81 -1.50
N MET A 53 4.31 15.71 -1.55
CA MET A 53 3.20 15.54 -2.46
C MET A 53 1.96 15.07 -1.69
N TYR A 54 0.85 15.75 -1.90
CA TYR A 54 -0.48 15.35 -1.47
C TYR A 54 -1.38 15.36 -2.69
N THR A 55 -1.77 14.19 -3.19
CA THR A 55 -2.52 14.05 -4.44
C THR A 55 -3.66 13.08 -4.26
N GLU A 56 -4.72 13.27 -5.04
CA GLU A 56 -5.76 12.26 -5.13
C GLU A 56 -5.25 11.10 -5.99
N VAL A 57 -5.36 9.88 -5.48
CA VAL A 57 -4.94 8.68 -6.19
C VAL A 57 -6.17 7.86 -6.50
N GLN A 58 -6.30 7.48 -7.77
CA GLN A 58 -7.23 6.46 -8.22
C GLN A 58 -6.56 5.08 -8.07
N PRO A 59 -6.79 4.35 -6.97
CA PRO A 59 -6.20 3.03 -6.79
C PRO A 59 -6.68 2.08 -7.89
N LYS A 60 -5.77 1.21 -8.34
CA LYS A 60 -6.15 0.13 -9.27
C LYS A 60 -7.23 -0.75 -8.64
N PRO A 61 -8.20 -1.23 -9.43
CA PRO A 61 -9.17 -2.22 -8.98
C PRO A 61 -8.46 -3.43 -8.38
N LYS A 62 -9.08 -4.05 -7.38
CA LYS A 62 -8.55 -5.23 -6.70
C LYS A 62 -9.48 -6.41 -6.95
N PHE A 63 -8.90 -7.53 -7.35
CA PHE A 63 -9.65 -8.78 -7.45
C PHE A 63 -9.93 -9.39 -6.08
N ASP A 64 -11.18 -9.80 -5.84
CA ASP A 64 -11.63 -10.46 -4.63
C ASP A 64 -11.49 -11.98 -4.72
N TYR A 65 -10.27 -12.44 -4.49
CA TYR A 65 -9.94 -13.87 -4.50
C TYR A 65 -10.74 -14.69 -3.50
N GLN A 66 -11.11 -14.11 -2.35
CA GLN A 66 -11.77 -14.86 -1.28
C GLN A 66 -13.20 -15.20 -1.67
N ASN A 67 -13.96 -14.20 -2.11
CA ASN A 67 -15.33 -14.41 -2.57
C ASN A 67 -15.37 -15.24 -3.86
N TYR A 68 -14.41 -15.01 -4.76
CA TYR A 68 -14.29 -15.81 -5.98
C TYR A 68 -14.04 -17.30 -5.69
N ALA A 69 -13.08 -17.61 -4.82
CA ALA A 69 -12.79 -19.00 -4.44
C ALA A 69 -13.98 -19.67 -3.74
N GLY A 70 -14.68 -18.94 -2.85
CA GLY A 70 -15.89 -19.43 -2.21
C GLY A 70 -17.02 -19.72 -3.21
N TYR A 71 -17.17 -18.86 -4.22
CA TYR A 71 -18.14 -19.05 -5.28
C TYR A 71 -17.83 -20.30 -6.13
N LEU A 72 -16.58 -20.45 -6.59
CA LEU A 72 -16.15 -21.63 -7.35
C LEU A 72 -16.34 -22.92 -6.56
N TYR A 73 -16.00 -22.92 -5.27
CA TYR A 73 -16.20 -24.08 -4.39
C TYR A 73 -17.69 -24.49 -4.33
N ASN A 74 -18.60 -23.53 -4.23
CA ASN A 74 -20.04 -23.81 -4.21
C ASN A 74 -20.58 -24.31 -5.55
N LEU A 75 -20.00 -23.90 -6.69
CA LEU A 75 -20.35 -24.45 -8.00
C LEU A 75 -19.93 -25.91 -8.12
N VAL A 76 -18.68 -26.22 -7.75
CA VAL A 76 -18.17 -27.59 -7.75
C VAL A 76 -19.02 -28.51 -6.86
N LYS A 77 -19.40 -28.03 -5.66
CA LYS A 77 -20.27 -28.78 -4.74
C LYS A 77 -21.65 -29.09 -5.34
N ARG A 78 -22.16 -28.22 -6.21
CA ARG A 78 -23.45 -28.40 -6.91
C ARG A 78 -23.34 -29.23 -8.19
N GLY A 79 -22.13 -29.63 -8.58
CA GLY A 79 -21.89 -30.35 -9.83
C GLY A 79 -22.04 -29.47 -11.08
N GLU A 80 -22.03 -28.15 -10.90
CA GLU A 80 -22.14 -27.19 -11.99
C GLU A 80 -20.75 -26.98 -12.63
N THR A 81 -20.71 -26.90 -13.96
CA THR A 81 -19.49 -26.59 -14.72
C THR A 81 -19.70 -25.32 -15.51
N LEU A 82 -18.66 -24.50 -15.60
CA LEU A 82 -18.67 -23.28 -16.40
C LEU A 82 -17.82 -23.51 -17.64
N SER A 83 -18.29 -23.00 -18.77
CA SER A 83 -17.45 -22.79 -19.94
C SER A 83 -16.43 -21.68 -19.68
N GLU A 84 -15.37 -21.64 -20.49
CA GLU A 84 -14.33 -20.62 -20.41
C GLU A 84 -14.90 -19.19 -20.55
N GLN A 85 -15.87 -19.01 -21.45
CA GLN A 85 -16.55 -17.72 -21.66
C GLN A 85 -17.38 -17.27 -20.45
N GLU A 86 -17.95 -18.21 -19.69
CA GLU A 86 -18.69 -17.91 -18.46
C GLU A 86 -17.74 -17.59 -17.31
N LEU A 87 -16.59 -18.26 -17.26
CA LEU A 87 -15.54 -17.97 -16.29
C LEU A 87 -14.97 -16.56 -16.46
N ASP A 88 -14.74 -16.12 -17.70
CA ASP A 88 -14.25 -14.77 -17.99
C ASP A 88 -15.25 -13.69 -17.55
N LYS A 89 -16.54 -13.89 -17.82
CA LYS A 89 -17.61 -12.99 -17.36
C LYS A 89 -17.71 -12.97 -15.84
N LEU A 90 -17.48 -14.12 -15.21
CA LEU A 90 -17.52 -14.27 -13.76
C LEU A 90 -16.37 -13.51 -13.10
N ILE A 91 -15.14 -13.64 -13.60
CA ILE A 91 -13.95 -12.94 -13.07
C ILE A 91 -14.17 -11.42 -13.01
N ALA A 92 -14.83 -10.84 -14.03
CA ALA A 92 -15.14 -9.41 -14.02
C ALA A 92 -16.01 -8.99 -12.80
N GLN A 93 -16.92 -9.85 -12.34
CA GLN A 93 -17.81 -9.56 -11.20
C GLN A 93 -17.11 -9.53 -9.85
N PHE A 94 -15.94 -10.17 -9.74
CA PHE A 94 -15.13 -10.19 -8.52
C PHE A 94 -14.03 -9.12 -8.54
N THR A 95 -14.02 -8.25 -9.55
CA THR A 95 -13.15 -7.09 -9.57
C THR A 95 -13.81 -5.95 -8.80
N ILE A 96 -13.20 -5.57 -7.67
CA ILE A 96 -13.69 -4.50 -6.82
C ILE A 96 -13.00 -3.19 -7.22
N GLU A 97 -13.79 -2.24 -7.70
CA GLU A 97 -13.36 -0.86 -7.84
C GLU A 97 -13.11 -0.25 -6.46
N ARG A 98 -12.05 0.54 -6.37
CA ARG A 98 -11.64 1.16 -5.12
C ARG A 98 -11.84 2.65 -5.23
N GLU A 99 -12.48 3.22 -4.22
CA GLU A 99 -12.73 4.65 -4.19
C GLU A 99 -11.43 5.46 -4.25
N PRO A 100 -11.48 6.65 -4.88
CA PRO A 100 -10.39 7.60 -4.86
C PRO A 100 -9.95 7.86 -3.42
N LYS A 101 -8.65 8.04 -3.22
CA LYS A 101 -8.13 8.39 -1.90
C LYS A 101 -6.99 9.37 -1.99
N TRP A 102 -6.96 10.28 -1.03
CA TRP A 102 -5.84 11.18 -0.84
C TRP A 102 -4.59 10.43 -0.36
N SER A 103 -3.45 10.76 -0.96
CA SER A 103 -2.16 10.16 -0.65
C SER A 103 -1.13 11.23 -0.35
N LEU A 104 -0.60 11.22 0.87
CA LEU A 104 0.53 12.03 1.30
C LEU A 104 1.84 11.25 1.15
N LYS A 105 2.82 11.82 0.42
CA LYS A 105 4.14 11.23 0.18
C LYS A 105 5.23 12.29 0.34
N VAL A 106 6.35 11.88 0.94
CA VAL A 106 7.60 12.65 0.93
C VAL A 106 8.63 11.83 0.15
N LYS A 107 9.17 12.40 -0.92
CA LYS A 107 10.20 11.80 -1.76
C LYS A 107 11.51 12.56 -1.63
N LYS A 108 12.61 11.88 -1.88
CA LYS A 108 13.96 12.45 -2.03
C LYS A 108 14.49 12.04 -3.39
#